data_AF-A0A3L6QSS1-F1
#
_entry.id   AF-A0A3L6QSS1-F1
#
_cell.length_a   1.000
_cell.length_b   1.000
_cell.length_c   1.000
_cell.angle_alpha   90.00
_cell.angle_beta   90.00
_cell.angle_gamma   90.00
#
_symmetry.space_group_name_H-M   'P 1'
#
loop_
_entity.id
_entity.type
_entity.pdbx_description
1 polymer ?
#
loop_
_entity_poly.entity_id
_entity_poly.type
_entity_poly.pdbx_seq_one_letter_code
_entity_poly.pdbx_strand_id
1 'polypeptide(L)'
;MSQPNAIAISTKLDGPSNYREWAFSVKTVLRGFGLASHLTDDPPVDTSKDGSGAAAVKSWRNDDGRVMSAIVTSMKSSLIMSLENHDTAKEMWEYLKGRYIQNSGALLLNLMQSLHSLHMSIEEYYTAFDRLMGPFLSMVP
;
A
#
# COMPACT_ATOMS: atom_id res chain seq x y z
N MET A 1 -27.20 3.77 -17.76
CA MET A 1 -25.86 3.15 -17.58
C MET A 1 -25.40 3.52 -16.18
N SER A 2 -25.24 2.54 -15.29
CA SER A 2 -24.74 2.80 -13.93
C SER A 2 -23.27 3.22 -14.01
N GLN A 3 -22.92 4.35 -13.41
CA GLN A 3 -21.52 4.76 -13.28
C GLN A 3 -20.74 3.63 -12.58
N PRO A 4 -19.54 3.26 -13.04
CA PRO A 4 -18.72 2.31 -12.29
C PRO A 4 -18.44 2.90 -10.90
N ASN A 5 -18.71 2.12 -9.85
CA ASN A 5 -18.50 2.56 -8.48
C ASN A 5 -17.04 3.00 -8.28
N ALA A 6 -16.84 4.24 -7.84
CA ALA A 6 -15.53 4.75 -7.49
C ALA A 6 -14.97 3.99 -6.28
N ILE A 7 -13.69 3.63 -6.35
CA ILE A 7 -12.99 2.96 -5.24
C ILE A 7 -12.60 4.04 -4.23
N ALA A 8 -13.38 4.17 -3.15
CA ALA A 8 -13.12 5.15 -2.11
C ALA A 8 -12.24 4.55 -0.99
N ILE A 9 -11.16 5.23 -0.65
CA ILE A 9 -10.29 4.91 0.48
C ILE A 9 -10.38 6.08 1.47
N SER A 10 -10.96 5.84 2.64
CA SER A 10 -11.24 6.89 3.62
C SER A 10 -9.98 7.48 4.26
N THR A 11 -8.95 6.66 4.47
CA THR A 11 -7.69 7.08 5.07
C THR A 11 -6.86 7.87 4.05
N LYS A 12 -6.41 9.06 4.42
CA LYS A 12 -5.54 9.90 3.59
C LYS A 12 -4.08 9.66 3.93
N LEU A 13 -3.27 9.20 2.97
CA LEU A 13 -1.82 9.13 3.15
C LEU A 13 -1.25 10.54 3.34
N ASP A 14 -0.51 10.74 4.43
CA ASP A 14 0.11 12.03 4.72
C ASP A 14 1.61 11.98 5.04
N GLY A 15 2.19 10.79 5.09
CA GLY A 15 3.61 10.62 5.27
C GLY A 15 3.96 9.25 5.83
N PRO A 16 5.21 9.09 6.34
CA PRO A 16 5.66 7.82 6.90
C PRO A 16 4.86 7.38 8.14
N SER A 17 4.33 8.33 8.93
CA SER A 17 3.65 8.06 10.20
C SER A 17 2.36 7.26 10.05
N ASN A 18 1.61 7.46 8.97
CA ASN A 18 0.33 6.77 8.74
C ASN A 18 0.35 5.79 7.57
N TYR A 19 1.51 5.60 6.93
CA TYR A 19 1.65 4.72 5.77
C TYR A 19 1.11 3.31 6.04
N ARG A 20 1.36 2.75 7.22
CA ARG A 20 0.91 1.38 7.55
C ARG A 20 -0.61 1.25 7.58
N GLU A 21 -1.31 2.20 8.19
CA GLU A 21 -2.76 2.24 8.25
C GLU A 21 -3.38 2.46 6.86
N TRP A 22 -2.81 3.41 6.11
CA TRP A 22 -3.20 3.68 4.73
C TRP A 22 -3.02 2.45 3.83
N ALA A 23 -1.84 1.82 3.89
CA ALA A 23 -1.51 0.63 3.10
C ALA A 23 -2.44 -0.55 3.42
N PHE A 24 -2.79 -0.75 4.70
CA PHE A 24 -3.78 -1.74 5.11
C PHE A 24 -5.17 -1.45 4.54
N SER A 25 -5.58 -0.17 4.57
CA SER A 25 -6.88 0.27 4.04
C SER A 25 -6.97 0.06 2.52
N VAL A 26 -5.93 0.45 1.77
CA VAL A 26 -5.83 0.24 0.31
C VAL A 26 -6.01 -1.24 -0.02
N LYS A 27 -5.21 -2.12 0.60
CA LYS A 27 -5.27 -3.57 0.35
C LYS A 27 -6.65 -4.15 0.67
N THR A 28 -7.25 -3.74 1.80
CA THR A 28 -8.54 -4.26 2.25
C THR A 28 -9.65 -3.85 1.30
N VAL A 29 -9.70 -2.58 0.91
CA VAL A 29 -10.68 -2.08 -0.06
C VAL A 29 -10.51 -2.78 -1.40
N LEU A 30 -9.29 -2.82 -1.97
CA LEU A 30 -9.05 -3.47 -3.26
C LEU A 30 -9.37 -4.96 -3.25
N ARG A 31 -9.15 -5.66 -2.13
CA ARG A 31 -9.59 -7.06 -1.98
C ARG A 31 -11.10 -7.20 -2.07
N GLY A 32 -11.86 -6.27 -1.49
CA GLY A 32 -13.32 -6.23 -1.62
C GLY A 32 -13.82 -5.99 -3.05
N PHE A 33 -13.02 -5.30 -3.88
CA PHE A 33 -13.30 -5.11 -5.31
C PHE A 33 -12.72 -6.21 -6.20
N GLY A 34 -11.95 -7.16 -5.66
CA GLY A 34 -11.26 -8.20 -6.46
C GLY A 34 -10.06 -7.68 -7.26
N LEU A 35 -9.52 -6.50 -6.92
CA LEU A 35 -8.47 -5.80 -7.67
C LEU A 35 -7.11 -5.82 -6.96
N ALA A 36 -6.95 -6.60 -5.89
CA ALA A 36 -5.72 -6.62 -5.10
C ALA A 36 -4.49 -7.10 -5.91
N SER A 37 -4.67 -7.92 -6.93
CA SER A 37 -3.59 -8.40 -7.82
C SER A 37 -2.91 -7.28 -8.61
N HIS A 38 -3.60 -6.16 -8.86
CA HIS A 38 -3.00 -4.99 -9.53
C HIS A 38 -1.85 -4.35 -8.73
N LEU A 39 -1.73 -4.65 -7.43
CA LEU A 39 -0.60 -4.19 -6.63
C LEU A 39 0.66 -5.08 -6.78
N THR A 40 0.53 -6.27 -7.37
CA THR A 40 1.59 -7.30 -7.37
C THR A 40 1.93 -7.82 -8.76
N ASP A 41 0.93 -8.01 -9.60
CA ASP A 41 1.06 -8.71 -10.86
C ASP A 41 1.50 -7.74 -11.96
N ASP A 42 2.31 -8.24 -12.89
CA ASP A 42 2.69 -7.45 -14.06
C ASP A 42 1.50 -7.30 -15.03
N PRO A 43 1.43 -6.19 -15.79
CA PRO A 43 0.42 -6.03 -16.82
C PRO A 43 0.41 -7.23 -17.79
N PRO A 44 -0.76 -7.79 -18.13
CA PRO A 44 -0.84 -8.86 -19.10
C PRO A 44 -0.47 -8.35 -20.49
N VAL A 45 0.11 -9.25 -21.29
CA VAL A 45 0.41 -9.02 -22.70
C VAL A 45 -0.46 -9.95 -23.53
N ASP A 46 -1.01 -9.45 -24.64
CA ASP A 46 -1.71 -10.30 -25.59
C ASP A 46 -0.70 -11.19 -26.33
N THR A 47 -0.75 -12.49 -26.06
CA THR A 47 0.10 -13.51 -26.69
C THR A 47 -0.62 -14.27 -27.81
N SER A 48 -1.89 -13.93 -28.07
CA SER A 48 -2.67 -14.57 -29.12
C SER A 48 -2.20 -14.10 -30.51
N LYS A 49 -2.20 -15.02 -31.48
CA LYS A 49 -1.82 -14.69 -32.86
C LYS A 49 -2.90 -13.91 -33.60
N ASP A 50 -4.14 -14.03 -33.16
CA ASP A 50 -5.33 -13.44 -33.77
C ASP A 50 -5.84 -12.17 -33.05
N GLY A 51 -5.17 -11.75 -31.97
CA GLY A 51 -5.54 -10.57 -31.20
C GLY A 51 -6.75 -10.78 -30.27
N SER A 52 -7.17 -12.03 -30.05
CA SER A 52 -8.28 -12.38 -29.17
C SER A 52 -8.06 -11.96 -27.70
N GLY A 53 -6.80 -11.78 -27.28
CA GLY A 53 -6.44 -11.31 -25.94
C GLY A 53 -6.57 -9.79 -25.72
N ALA A 54 -6.67 -8.99 -26.79
CA ALA A 54 -6.66 -7.54 -26.69
C ALA A 54 -7.79 -6.96 -25.81
N ALA A 55 -8.96 -7.59 -25.82
CA ALA A 55 -10.08 -7.20 -24.97
C ALA A 55 -9.78 -7.40 -23.48
N ALA A 56 -9.13 -8.50 -23.11
CA ALA A 56 -8.74 -8.79 -21.74
C ALA A 56 -7.65 -7.81 -21.26
N VAL A 57 -6.65 -7.54 -22.10
CA VAL A 57 -5.60 -6.54 -21.80
C VAL A 57 -6.23 -5.15 -21.59
N LYS A 58 -7.16 -4.75 -22.45
CA LYS A 58 -7.88 -3.47 -22.29
C LYS A 58 -8.71 -3.42 -21.01
N SER A 59 -9.41 -4.52 -20.66
CA SER A 59 -10.16 -4.60 -19.41
C SER A 59 -9.24 -4.45 -18.20
N TRP A 60 -8.11 -5.18 -18.20
CA TRP A 60 -7.11 -5.08 -17.15
C TRP A 60 -6.58 -3.65 -17.01
N ARG A 61 -6.25 -2.97 -18.12
CA ARG A 61 -5.77 -1.57 -18.10
C ARG A 61 -6.79 -0.60 -17.52
N ASN A 62 -8.08 -0.81 -17.79
CA ASN A 62 -9.14 0.02 -17.21
C ASN A 62 -9.24 -0.17 -15.69
N ASP A 63 -9.15 -1.42 -15.22
CA ASP A 63 -9.17 -1.72 -13.80
C ASP A 63 -7.92 -1.22 -13.10
N ASP A 64 -6.75 -1.32 -13.73
CA ASP A 64 -5.50 -0.74 -13.23
C ASP A 64 -5.62 0.78 -13.05
N GLY A 65 -6.20 1.47 -14.02
CA GLY A 65 -6.49 2.90 -13.92
C GLY A 65 -7.43 3.27 -12.76
N ARG A 66 -8.38 2.39 -12.41
CA ARG A 66 -9.24 2.58 -11.21
C ARG A 66 -8.42 2.45 -9.93
N VAL A 67 -7.49 1.50 -9.87
CA VAL A 67 -6.61 1.32 -8.72
C VAL A 67 -5.64 2.52 -8.58
N MET A 68 -5.02 2.95 -9.68
CA MET A 68 -4.16 4.14 -9.71
C MET A 68 -4.92 5.39 -9.23
N SER A 69 -6.15 5.59 -9.72
CA SER A 69 -7.02 6.68 -9.26
C SER A 69 -7.31 6.58 -7.76
N ALA A 70 -7.64 5.39 -7.25
CA ALA A 70 -7.87 5.18 -5.82
C ALA A 70 -6.64 5.54 -4.98
N ILE A 71 -5.45 5.11 -5.40
CA ILE A 71 -4.18 5.47 -4.75
C ILE A 71 -4.02 6.99 -4.73
N VAL A 72 -4.02 7.66 -5.89
CA VAL A 72 -3.81 9.11 -6.01
C VAL A 72 -4.83 9.90 -5.20
N THR A 73 -6.11 9.57 -5.34
CA THR A 73 -7.20 10.25 -4.63
C THR A 73 -7.20 9.99 -3.13
N SER A 74 -6.47 8.97 -2.65
CA SER A 74 -6.29 8.68 -1.22
C SER A 74 -5.04 9.33 -0.61
N MET A 75 -4.33 10.19 -1.34
CA MET A 75 -3.13 10.87 -0.86
C MET A 75 -3.38 12.35 -0.59
N LYS A 76 -2.54 12.97 0.25
CA LYS A 76 -2.42 14.44 0.32
C LYS A 76 -1.86 14.97 -1.01
N SER A 77 -2.37 16.13 -1.45
CA SER A 77 -2.00 16.73 -2.74
C SER A 77 -0.50 16.97 -2.90
N SER A 78 0.20 17.27 -1.81
CA SER A 78 1.66 17.45 -1.79
C SER A 78 2.46 16.18 -2.14
N LEU A 79 1.84 15.01 -2.12
CA LEU A 79 2.48 13.72 -2.41
C LEU A 79 2.16 13.20 -3.81
N ILE A 80 1.10 13.70 -4.46
CA ILE A 80 0.57 13.12 -5.72
C ILE A 80 1.62 13.14 -6.83
N MET A 81 2.33 14.26 -7.00
CA MET A 81 3.32 14.41 -8.08
C MET A 81 4.52 13.45 -7.96
N SER A 82 4.71 12.80 -6.80
CA SER A 82 5.75 11.76 -6.67
C SER A 82 5.46 10.50 -7.51
N LEU A 83 4.22 10.34 -7.98
CA LEU A 83 3.77 9.18 -8.74
C LEU A 83 3.68 9.42 -10.27
N GLU A 84 4.00 10.62 -10.75
CA GLU A 84 3.77 11.03 -12.16
C GLU A 84 4.40 10.08 -13.19
N ASN A 85 5.60 9.54 -12.91
CA ASN A 85 6.34 8.69 -13.84
C ASN A 85 6.08 7.18 -13.65
N HIS A 86 4.94 6.80 -13.08
CA HIS A 86 4.60 5.39 -12.81
C HIS A 86 3.35 5.05 -13.63
N ASP A 87 3.49 4.06 -14.51
CA ASP A 87 2.51 3.73 -15.54
C ASP A 87 1.53 2.64 -15.11
N THR A 88 1.74 2.06 -13.91
CA THR A 88 0.88 1.00 -13.36
C THR A 88 0.62 1.20 -11.86
N ALA A 89 -0.49 0.64 -11.37
CA ALA A 89 -0.78 0.62 -9.94
C ALA A 89 0.32 -0.10 -9.13
N LYS A 90 0.89 -1.18 -9.67
CA LYS A 90 2.02 -1.92 -9.08
C LYS A 90 3.25 -1.02 -8.89
N GLU A 91 3.63 -0.26 -9.91
CA GLU A 91 4.78 0.65 -9.83
C GLU A 91 4.56 1.72 -8.76
N MET A 92 3.39 2.38 -8.75
CA MET A 92 3.03 3.36 -7.72
C MET A 92 3.11 2.73 -6.32
N TRP A 93 2.58 1.52 -6.18
CA TRP A 93 2.56 0.78 -4.92
C TRP A 93 3.98 0.45 -4.42
N GLU A 94 4.83 -0.13 -5.27
CA GLU A 94 6.19 -0.49 -4.88
C GLU A 94 7.07 0.75 -4.61
N TYR A 95 6.86 1.86 -5.32
CA TYR A 95 7.51 3.14 -5.00
C TYR A 95 7.17 3.61 -3.58
N LEU A 96 5.88 3.70 -3.24
CA LEU A 96 5.44 4.14 -1.91
C LEU A 96 5.93 3.19 -0.81
N LYS A 97 5.88 1.89 -1.08
CA LYS A 97 6.40 0.85 -0.20
C LYS A 97 7.90 1.00 0.05
N GLY A 98 8.70 1.18 -0.99
CA GLY A 98 10.14 1.44 -0.85
C GLY A 98 10.42 2.71 -0.05
N ARG A 99 9.68 3.79 -0.35
CA ARG A 99 9.82 5.10 0.32
C ARG A 99 9.52 5.06 1.81
N TYR A 100 8.50 4.32 2.25
CA TYR A 100 8.02 4.40 3.64
C TYR A 100 8.38 3.18 4.51
N ILE A 101 8.58 1.99 3.93
CA ILE A 101 9.02 0.83 4.71
C ILE A 101 10.48 0.96 5.13
N GLN A 102 11.39 1.44 4.27
CA GLN A 102 12.79 1.64 4.67
C GLN A 102 12.92 2.65 5.82
N ASN A 103 12.17 3.76 5.75
CA ASN A 103 12.11 4.74 6.83
C ASN A 103 11.53 4.15 8.12
N SER A 104 10.60 3.20 8.02
CA SER A 104 10.07 2.49 9.19
C SER A 104 11.14 1.61 9.85
N GLY A 105 12.10 1.05 9.10
CA GLY A 105 13.23 0.31 9.65
C GLY A 105 14.19 1.19 10.45
N ALA A 106 14.56 2.36 9.92
CA ALA A 106 15.36 3.33 10.66
C ALA A 106 14.62 3.88 11.89
N LEU A 107 13.32 4.14 11.77
CA LEU A 107 12.46 4.52 12.89
C LEU A 107 12.39 3.42 13.95
N LEU A 108 12.26 2.16 13.55
CA LEU A 108 12.27 1.00 14.45
C LEU A 108 13.61 0.91 15.20
N LEU A 109 14.74 1.06 14.50
CA LEU A 109 16.06 1.08 15.13
C LEU A 109 16.21 2.23 16.12
N ASN A 110 15.76 3.44 15.76
CA ASN A 110 15.75 4.59 16.66
C ASN A 110 14.84 4.37 17.87
N LEU A 111 13.66 3.74 17.69
CA LEU A 111 12.78 3.35 18.78
C LEU A 111 13.41 2.30 19.68
N MET A 112 14.06 1.28 19.12
CA MET A 112 14.79 0.27 19.90
C MET A 112 15.94 0.89 20.69
N GLN A 113 16.69 1.82 20.09
CA GLN A 113 17.73 2.57 20.79
C GLN A 113 17.15 3.48 21.87
N SER A 114 16.00 4.10 21.62
CA SER A 114 15.31 4.95 22.59
C SER A 114 14.79 4.12 23.78
N LEU A 115 14.15 2.98 23.51
CA LEU A 115 13.72 2.01 24.53
C LEU A 115 14.91 1.47 25.32
N HIS A 116 16.03 1.17 24.66
CA HIS A 116 17.26 0.77 25.33
C HIS A 116 17.85 1.90 26.20
N SER A 117 17.70 3.16 25.80
CA SER A 117 18.18 4.33 26.55
C SER A 117 17.25 4.73 27.71
N LEU A 118 15.98 4.36 27.64
CA LEU A 118 15.04 4.49 28.74
C LEU A 118 15.39 3.42 29.78
N HIS A 119 15.76 3.84 30.99
CA HIS A 119 15.74 2.99 32.19
C HIS A 119 14.26 2.77 32.58
N MET A 120 13.52 2.09 31.72
CA MET A 120 12.08 1.94 31.85
C MET A 120 11.72 0.84 32.85
N SER A 121 10.61 1.04 33.55
CA SER A 121 10.06 0.03 34.43
C SER A 121 9.61 -1.19 33.63
N ILE A 122 9.55 -2.34 34.29
CA ILE A 122 9.18 -3.61 33.66
C ILE A 122 7.80 -3.54 32.96
N GLU A 123 6.84 -2.81 33.52
CA GLU A 123 5.49 -2.62 32.93
C GLU A 123 5.50 -1.79 31.64
N GLU A 124 6.30 -0.72 31.60
CA GLU A 124 6.45 0.11 30.41
C GLU A 124 7.16 -0.66 29.29
N TYR A 125 8.09 -1.55 29.66
CA TYR A 125 8.76 -2.46 28.73
C TYR A 125 7.78 -3.43 28.10
N TYR A 126 6.95 -4.12 28.89
CA TYR A 126 5.98 -5.07 28.35
C TYR A 126 4.91 -4.38 27.49
N THR A 127 4.44 -3.20 27.91
CA THR A 127 3.46 -2.43 27.13
C THR A 127 4.05 -1.98 25.78
N ALA A 128 5.30 -1.51 25.77
CA ALA A 128 5.98 -1.14 24.53
C ALA A 128 6.26 -2.35 23.64
N PHE A 129 6.72 -3.46 24.23
CA PHE A 129 7.02 -4.71 23.54
C PHE A 129 5.76 -5.31 22.89
N ASP A 130 4.64 -5.41 23.60
CA ASP A 130 3.39 -5.96 23.04
C ASP A 130 2.85 -5.11 21.90
N ARG A 131 2.97 -3.79 22.02
CA ARG A 131 2.58 -2.85 20.95
C ARG A 131 3.49 -2.99 19.71
N LEU A 132 4.76 -3.35 19.92
CA LEU A 132 5.78 -3.48 18.87
C LEU A 132 5.73 -4.86 18.19
N MET A 133 5.63 -5.93 18.96
CA MET A 133 5.74 -7.32 18.53
C MET A 133 4.40 -7.98 18.24
N GLY A 134 3.29 -7.47 18.81
CA GLY A 134 1.94 -7.98 18.53
C GLY A 134 1.63 -8.13 17.02
N PRO A 135 1.98 -7.15 16.18
CA PRO A 135 1.88 -7.28 14.73
C PRO A 135 2.69 -8.41 14.10
N PHE A 136 3.92 -8.63 14.56
CA PHE A 136 4.81 -9.66 14.02
C PHE A 136 4.38 -11.06 14.47
N LEU A 137 3.98 -11.19 15.73
CA LEU A 137 3.48 -12.44 16.30
C LEU A 137 2.14 -12.86 15.68
N SER A 138 1.31 -11.91 15.23
CA SER A 138 0.07 -12.18 14.50
C SER A 138 0.26 -12.65 13.04
N MET A 139 1.50 -12.60 12.52
CA MET A 139 1.85 -13.03 11.16
C MET A 139 2.53 -14.39 11.11
N VAL A 140 2.79 -15.04 12.25
CA VAL A 140 3.28 -16.43 12.33
C VAL A 140 2.06 -17.36 12.40
N PRO A 141 1.94 -18.39 11.53
CA PRO A 141 0.81 -19.33 11.53
C PRO A 141 0.62 -20.11 12.83
#